data_AF-G3HTP3-F1
#
_entry.id   AF-G3HTP3-F1
#
_cell.length_a   1.000
_cell.length_b   1.000
_cell.length_c   1.000
_cell.angle_alpha   90.00
_cell.angle_beta   90.00
_cell.angle_gamma   90.00
#
_symmetry.space_group_name_H-M   'P 1'
#
loop_
_entity.id
_entity.type
_entity.pdbx_description
1 polymer ?
#
loop_
_entity_poly.entity_id
_entity_poly.type
_entity_poly.pdbx_seq_one_letter_code
_entity_poly.pdbx_strand_id
1 'polypeptide(L)'
;MMCTAREWLRVTALLFVARAVPAMVVPNATLLEKLLEKYMDEDGEWWTAKQRGKRAITDNDMQSILDLHNKLRSQVYPTASNMEYMVNKCSLDSSMVQKYLELTQQANTEGSEGYYTPREEETNEIERQQAQVRDTHVRTRSDDSNRNEVVSTQQMSQIVSCEVRLRDQCKGTTCNRYECPAGCLDSKAKVIGSVHYEMQSSICRAAIHYGIIDNEGGWVDVTRQGRKHYFIKSNRNGVQTIGKYHSANSFTVSKVTVQAVTCETTVEQLCPFHKPASHCPRVYCPRNCMQANPHYARVIGSRVYSDLSSICRAAVHAGVVRNNGGYVDVMPVDKRKMYTASFQNGIFSER
;
A
#
# COMPACT_ATOMS: atom_id res chain seq x y z
N MET A 1 -75.51 -13.38 -8.53
CA MET A 1 -74.37 -12.93 -9.37
C MET A 1 -73.77 -11.72 -8.66
N MET A 2 -72.82 -11.93 -7.74
CA MET A 2 -71.36 -11.83 -7.92
C MET A 2 -70.84 -10.41 -8.24
N CYS A 3 -69.76 -10.03 -7.54
CA CYS A 3 -68.99 -8.78 -7.55
C CYS A 3 -69.63 -7.68 -6.68
N THR A 4 -69.08 -7.32 -5.51
CA THR A 4 -67.95 -6.38 -5.35
C THR A 4 -67.30 -6.45 -3.94
N ALA A 5 -66.90 -7.63 -3.46
CA ALA A 5 -66.36 -7.77 -2.09
C ALA A 5 -64.91 -8.32 -2.00
N ARG A 6 -64.11 -8.26 -3.08
CA ARG A 6 -62.79 -8.91 -3.13
C ARG A 6 -61.59 -7.99 -3.43
N GLU A 7 -61.75 -6.67 -3.33
CA GLU A 7 -60.63 -5.72 -3.48
C GLU A 7 -60.29 -4.95 -2.19
N TRP A 8 -61.25 -4.78 -1.28
CA TRP A 8 -61.02 -4.02 -0.03
C TRP A 8 -60.30 -4.81 1.07
N LEU A 9 -60.24 -6.14 0.97
CA LEU A 9 -59.56 -7.02 1.94
C LEU A 9 -58.05 -7.17 1.70
N ARG A 10 -57.52 -6.73 0.55
CA ARG A 10 -56.07 -6.79 0.27
C ARG A 10 -55.32 -5.51 0.66
N VAL A 11 -56.02 -4.37 0.71
CA VAL A 11 -55.43 -3.07 1.09
C VAL A 11 -55.34 -2.92 2.61
N THR A 12 -56.28 -3.49 3.37
CA THR A 12 -56.29 -3.45 4.83
C THR A 12 -55.30 -4.43 5.48
N ALA A 13 -54.96 -5.54 4.80
CA ALA A 13 -53.93 -6.47 5.26
C ALA A 13 -52.49 -5.96 5.07
N LEU A 14 -52.23 -5.10 4.08
CA LEU A 14 -50.92 -4.46 3.87
C LEU A 14 -50.67 -3.29 4.84
N LEU A 15 -51.72 -2.69 5.41
CA LEU A 15 -51.62 -1.63 6.42
C LEU A 15 -51.51 -2.13 7.87
N PHE A 16 -51.76 -3.41 8.14
CA PHE A 16 -51.69 -3.99 9.49
C PHE A 16 -50.43 -4.84 9.78
N VAL A 17 -49.53 -5.04 8.81
CA VAL A 17 -48.22 -5.71 9.05
C VAL A 17 -47.10 -4.70 9.37
N ALA A 18 -47.37 -3.39 9.35
CA ALA A 18 -46.38 -2.34 9.62
C ALA A 18 -46.26 -1.93 11.11
N ARG A 19 -46.90 -2.64 12.06
CA ARG A 19 -46.79 -2.36 13.50
C ARG A 19 -46.53 -3.59 14.34
N ALA A 20 -45.35 -4.18 14.16
CA ALA A 20 -44.68 -4.98 15.19
C ALA A 20 -43.18 -5.14 14.86
N VAL A 21 -42.48 -4.01 14.70
CA VAL A 21 -41.04 -3.98 14.95
C VAL A 21 -40.89 -3.20 16.24
N PRO A 22 -40.61 -3.83 17.40
CA PRO A 22 -40.03 -3.06 18.48
C PRO A 22 -38.69 -2.56 17.94
N ALA A 23 -38.63 -1.25 17.67
CA ALA A 23 -37.35 -0.58 17.53
C ALA A 23 -36.57 -0.88 18.82
N MET A 24 -35.59 -1.77 18.74
CA MET A 24 -34.53 -1.85 19.73
C MET A 24 -33.74 -0.55 19.63
N VAL A 25 -34.28 0.50 20.24
CA VAL A 25 -33.50 1.67 20.61
C VAL A 25 -32.57 1.19 21.70
N VAL A 26 -31.31 0.92 21.36
CA VAL A 26 -30.24 0.70 22.33
C VAL A 26 -30.06 2.03 23.07
N PRO A 27 -30.41 2.15 24.37
CA PRO A 27 -30.39 3.44 25.05
C PRO A 27 -29.02 3.71 25.68
N ASN A 28 -27.91 3.45 24.96
CA ASN A 28 -26.58 3.57 25.55
C ASN A 28 -25.40 3.75 24.56
N ALA A 29 -25.64 4.36 23.39
CA ALA A 29 -24.54 4.81 22.53
C ALA A 29 -23.85 6.09 23.04
N THR A 30 -24.50 6.83 23.94
CA THR A 30 -24.07 8.18 24.36
C THR A 30 -22.76 8.23 25.14
N LEU A 31 -22.35 7.15 25.81
CA LEU A 31 -21.08 7.12 26.54
C LEU A 31 -19.87 6.89 25.61
N LEU A 32 -20.04 6.05 24.59
CA LEU A 32 -19.01 5.78 23.59
C LEU A 32 -18.81 7.00 22.68
N GLU A 33 -19.90 7.65 22.29
CA GLU A 33 -19.86 8.91 21.53
C GLU A 33 -19.15 10.01 22.34
N LYS A 34 -19.45 10.19 23.63
CA LYS A 34 -18.73 11.15 24.50
C LYS A 34 -17.24 10.84 24.66
N LEU A 35 -16.88 9.56 24.72
CA LEU A 35 -15.48 9.14 24.76
C LEU A 35 -14.77 9.41 23.43
N LEU A 36 -15.45 9.20 22.30
CA LEU A 36 -14.92 9.45 20.96
C LEU A 36 -14.82 10.95 20.65
N GLU A 37 -15.79 11.75 21.11
CA GLU A 37 -15.84 13.21 20.99
C GLU A 37 -14.64 13.86 21.71
N LYS A 38 -14.23 13.35 22.88
CA LYS A 38 -13.00 13.78 23.59
C LYS A 38 -11.72 13.65 22.74
N TYR A 39 -11.70 12.77 21.73
CA TYR A 39 -10.56 12.56 20.83
C TYR A 39 -10.85 12.98 19.38
N MET A 40 -12.01 13.61 19.14
CA MET A 40 -12.43 14.11 17.84
C MET A 40 -12.76 15.60 17.94
N ASP A 41 -11.75 16.42 18.21
CA ASP A 41 -11.79 17.84 17.86
C ASP A 41 -11.14 18.05 16.49
N GLU A 42 -11.84 18.86 15.68
CA GLU A 42 -11.49 19.31 14.34
C GLU A 42 -10.28 20.26 14.34
N ASP A 43 -9.50 20.17 13.26
CA ASP A 43 -8.54 21.18 12.77
C ASP A 43 -7.33 21.54 13.64
N GLY A 44 -6.19 20.89 13.36
CA GLY A 44 -4.87 21.50 13.61
C GLY A 44 -3.79 20.53 14.10
N GLU A 45 -2.84 20.21 13.22
CA GLU A 45 -1.42 19.88 13.52
C GLU A 45 -1.07 18.84 14.61
N TRP A 46 -2.00 18.09 15.20
CA TRP A 46 -1.69 17.19 16.32
C TRP A 46 -0.96 15.88 15.90
N TRP A 47 -1.09 15.47 14.64
CA TRP A 47 -0.41 14.27 14.10
C TRP A 47 1.03 14.55 13.64
N THR A 48 1.43 15.82 13.51
CA THR A 48 2.70 16.22 12.88
C THR A 48 3.87 16.42 13.86
N ALA A 49 3.65 16.35 15.18
CA ALA A 49 4.71 16.55 16.17
C ALA A 49 4.73 15.51 17.30
N LYS A 50 5.18 14.28 17.01
CA LYS A 50 6.10 13.48 17.87
C LYS A 50 6.28 12.06 17.31
N GLN A 51 7.41 11.86 16.63
CA GLN A 51 8.10 10.57 16.67
C GLN A 51 8.68 10.38 18.08
N ARG A 52 8.58 9.15 18.61
CA ARG A 52 9.12 8.63 19.88
C ARG A 52 8.42 9.01 21.19
N GLY A 53 7.63 8.04 21.66
CA GLY A 53 7.14 7.89 23.03
C GLY A 53 5.87 7.04 22.98
N LYS A 54 5.91 5.79 23.47
CA LYS A 54 4.69 5.02 23.74
C LYS A 54 3.86 5.87 24.70
N ARG A 55 2.79 6.54 24.25
CA ARG A 55 1.87 7.21 25.18
C ARG A 55 1.16 6.12 25.96
N ALA A 56 1.38 6.09 27.27
CA ALA A 56 0.59 5.29 28.19
C ALA A 56 -0.85 5.81 28.14
N ILE A 57 -1.83 4.91 28.06
CA ILE A 57 -3.25 5.23 28.27
C ILE A 57 -3.34 5.81 29.69
N THR A 58 -4.03 6.94 29.87
CA THR A 58 -4.17 7.51 31.23
C THR A 58 -5.00 6.57 32.10
N ASP A 59 -4.74 6.52 33.41
CA ASP A 59 -5.44 5.61 34.32
C ASP A 59 -6.97 5.82 34.28
N ASN A 60 -7.41 7.06 34.05
CA ASN A 60 -8.83 7.39 33.92
C ASN A 60 -9.46 6.85 32.62
N ASP A 61 -8.73 6.93 31.50
CA ASP A 61 -9.20 6.39 30.22
C ASP A 61 -9.21 4.84 30.26
N MET A 62 -8.22 4.24 30.92
CA MET A 62 -8.16 2.80 31.15
C MET A 62 -9.33 2.29 31.99
N GLN A 63 -9.68 3.01 33.07
CA GLN A 63 -10.85 2.69 33.90
C GLN A 63 -12.15 2.75 33.08
N SER A 64 -12.28 3.77 32.22
CA SER A 64 -13.44 3.96 31.35
C SER A 64 -13.57 2.85 30.31
N ILE A 65 -12.45 2.39 29.75
CA ILE A 65 -12.39 1.26 28.82
C ILE A 65 -12.80 -0.04 29.51
N LEU A 66 -12.28 -0.30 30.72
CA LEU A 66 -12.60 -1.50 31.49
C LEU A 66 -14.09 -1.57 31.86
N ASP A 67 -14.65 -0.46 32.31
CA ASP A 67 -16.05 -0.38 32.71
C ASP A 67 -16.99 -0.65 31.51
N LEU A 68 -16.68 -0.06 30.35
CA LEU A 68 -17.44 -0.31 29.13
C LEU A 68 -17.36 -1.78 28.69
N HIS A 69 -16.19 -2.40 28.75
CA HIS A 69 -16.03 -3.82 28.41
C HIS A 69 -16.83 -4.72 29.35
N ASN A 70 -16.79 -4.47 30.65
CA ASN A 70 -17.54 -5.25 31.63
C ASN A 70 -19.05 -5.07 31.48
N LYS A 71 -19.51 -3.85 31.14
CA LYS A 71 -20.91 -3.56 30.82
C LYS A 71 -21.39 -4.30 29.55
N LEU A 72 -20.56 -4.41 28.52
CA LEU A 72 -20.91 -5.19 27.33
C LEU A 72 -20.91 -6.70 27.61
N ARG A 73 -20.01 -7.18 28.48
CA ARG A 73 -19.95 -8.59 28.91
C ARG A 73 -21.18 -9.02 29.71
N SER A 74 -21.84 -8.10 30.42
CA SER A 74 -23.09 -8.38 31.15
C SER A 74 -24.35 -8.33 30.27
N GLN A 75 -24.24 -7.90 29.01
CA GLN A 75 -25.37 -7.74 28.07
C GLN A 75 -25.33 -8.74 26.90
N VAL A 76 -24.53 -9.81 27.00
CA VAL A 76 -24.35 -10.81 25.94
C VAL A 76 -25.58 -11.73 25.83
N TYR A 77 -26.03 -11.98 24.60
CA TYR A 77 -27.09 -12.94 24.30
C TYR A 77 -26.61 -14.00 23.28
N PRO A 78 -26.86 -15.31 23.51
CA PRO A 78 -27.53 -15.89 24.68
C PRO A 78 -26.71 -15.73 25.97
N THR A 79 -27.40 -15.74 27.11
CA THR A 79 -26.79 -15.48 28.43
C THR A 79 -25.71 -16.52 28.74
N ALA A 80 -24.48 -16.06 28.96
CA ALA A 80 -23.38 -16.91 29.42
C ALA A 80 -23.32 -16.93 30.95
N SER A 81 -23.27 -18.13 31.55
CA SER A 81 -23.26 -18.33 33.01
C SER A 81 -21.91 -18.04 33.67
N ASN A 82 -20.83 -17.89 32.89
CA ASN A 82 -19.45 -17.80 33.36
C ASN A 82 -18.70 -16.57 32.80
N MET A 83 -19.38 -15.44 32.65
CA MET A 83 -18.72 -14.21 32.18
C MET A 83 -17.82 -13.61 33.26
N GLU A 84 -16.52 -13.83 33.14
CA GLU A 84 -15.53 -13.24 34.04
C GLU A 84 -15.44 -11.71 33.91
N TYR A 85 -15.29 -11.04 35.05
CA TYR A 85 -15.09 -9.60 35.16
C TYR A 85 -13.64 -9.23 34.83
N MET A 86 -13.45 -8.27 33.93
CA MET A 86 -12.14 -7.79 33.54
C MET A 86 -11.63 -6.80 34.58
N VAL A 87 -10.52 -7.13 35.24
CA VAL A 87 -9.83 -6.26 36.20
C VAL A 87 -8.57 -5.67 35.57
N ASN A 88 -8.23 -4.45 35.97
CA ASN A 88 -6.96 -3.85 35.57
C ASN A 88 -5.80 -4.61 36.21
N LYS A 89 -4.88 -5.16 35.40
CA LYS A 89 -3.70 -5.86 35.90
C LYS A 89 -2.46 -4.95 35.85
N CYS A 90 -2.49 -3.83 36.57
CA CYS A 90 -1.28 -3.06 36.87
C CYS A 90 -0.53 -3.55 38.14
N SER A 91 -0.99 -4.63 38.77
CA SER A 91 -0.40 -5.15 40.02
C SER A 91 -0.16 -6.67 40.02
N LEU A 92 0.04 -7.29 38.86
CA LEU A 92 0.48 -8.69 38.79
C LEU A 92 1.97 -8.79 38.46
N ASP A 93 2.69 -9.11 39.53
CA ASP A 93 4.05 -9.64 39.63
C ASP A 93 5.22 -8.75 39.21
N SER A 94 5.60 -7.89 40.16
CA SER A 94 6.97 -7.35 40.31
C SER A 94 8.04 -8.45 40.19
N SER A 95 7.72 -9.72 40.48
CA SER A 95 8.65 -10.85 40.40
C SER A 95 9.07 -11.24 38.96
N MET A 96 8.19 -11.11 37.97
CA MET A 96 8.49 -11.45 36.57
C MET A 96 9.36 -10.39 35.90
N VAL A 97 9.11 -9.11 36.18
CA VAL A 97 9.90 -7.99 35.65
C VAL A 97 11.30 -7.98 36.28
N GLN A 98 11.41 -8.26 37.59
CA GLN A 98 12.71 -8.41 38.26
C GLN A 98 13.53 -9.56 37.65
N LYS A 99 12.89 -10.71 37.39
CA LYS A 99 13.53 -11.89 36.79
C LYS A 99 14.02 -11.64 35.35
N TYR A 100 13.29 -10.84 34.58
CA TYR A 100 13.72 -10.43 33.23
C TYR A 100 14.88 -9.42 33.27
N LEU A 101 14.91 -8.51 34.25
CA LEU A 101 15.98 -7.52 34.42
C LEU A 101 17.30 -8.16 34.89
N GLU A 102 17.25 -9.14 35.80
CA GLU A 102 18.43 -9.89 36.26
C GLU A 102 19.08 -10.72 35.13
N LEU A 103 18.27 -11.35 34.27
CA LEU A 103 18.76 -12.10 33.11
C LEU A 103 19.45 -11.22 32.07
N THR A 104 19.04 -9.95 31.93
CA THR A 104 19.69 -8.99 31.03
C THR A 104 20.95 -8.35 31.60
N GLN A 105 21.15 -8.39 32.92
CA GLN A 105 22.37 -7.88 33.56
C GLN A 105 23.50 -8.92 33.56
N GLN A 106 23.20 -10.21 33.69
CA GLN A 106 24.21 -11.29 33.59
C GLN A 106 24.80 -11.45 32.18
N ALA A 107 24.07 -11.07 31.14
CA ALA A 107 24.54 -11.15 29.75
C ALA A 107 25.52 -10.03 29.34
N ASN A 108 25.77 -9.04 30.22
CA ASN A 108 26.64 -7.88 29.94
C ASN A 108 27.94 -7.85 30.78
N THR A 109 28.22 -8.89 31.58
CA THR A 109 29.39 -8.94 32.47
C THR A 109 30.52 -9.87 32.03
N GLU A 110 30.40 -10.58 30.90
CA GLU A 110 31.51 -11.39 30.36
C GLU A 110 31.83 -10.98 28.93
N GLY A 111 32.86 -10.14 28.76
CA GLY A 111 33.44 -9.84 27.44
C GLY A 111 34.01 -8.44 27.26
N SER A 112 34.81 -7.92 28.20
CA SER A 112 35.71 -6.79 27.94
C SER A 112 37.17 -7.25 28.06
N GLU A 113 37.91 -7.21 26.96
CA GLU A 113 39.36 -6.97 26.87
C GLU A 113 39.74 -7.10 25.37
N GLY A 114 40.41 -6.17 24.69
CA GLY A 114 41.00 -4.89 25.09
C GLY A 114 41.20 -3.97 23.87
N TYR A 115 41.58 -2.73 24.17
CA TYR A 115 41.92 -1.65 23.24
C TYR A 115 43.23 -1.91 22.49
N TYR A 116 43.36 -1.43 21.24
CA TYR A 116 44.53 -0.66 20.76
C TYR A 116 44.21 0.16 19.49
N THR A 117 44.89 1.31 19.38
CA THR A 117 44.77 2.44 18.44
C THR A 117 45.44 2.22 17.07
N PRO A 118 45.17 3.08 16.05
CA PRO A 118 45.55 2.87 14.64
C PRO A 118 46.95 3.40 14.28
N ARG A 119 47.65 2.73 13.33
CA ARG A 119 48.81 3.27 12.61
C ARG A 119 48.85 2.78 11.15
N GLU A 120 49.24 3.68 10.25
CA GLU A 120 49.32 3.55 8.79
C GLU A 120 50.53 2.76 8.28
N GLU A 121 50.41 2.41 6.97
CA GLU A 121 51.44 2.21 5.94
C GLU A 121 52.11 0.83 5.70
N GLU A 122 51.80 0.31 4.50
CA GLU A 122 52.73 -0.01 3.38
C GLU A 122 52.78 -1.45 2.83
N THR A 123 52.40 -1.53 1.54
CA THR A 123 52.92 -2.38 0.45
C THR A 123 52.84 -3.91 0.52
N ASN A 124 52.19 -4.53 -0.47
CA ASN A 124 52.89 -5.08 -1.64
C ASN A 124 51.90 -5.65 -2.68
N GLU A 125 52.15 -5.28 -3.93
CA GLU A 125 51.51 -5.77 -5.14
C GLU A 125 52.04 -7.16 -5.55
N ILE A 126 51.24 -7.93 -6.28
CA ILE A 126 51.76 -8.86 -7.30
C ILE A 126 50.91 -8.73 -8.57
N GLU A 127 51.54 -8.17 -9.61
CA GLU A 127 51.13 -8.15 -11.02
C GLU A 127 50.80 -9.53 -11.59
N ARG A 128 49.78 -9.59 -12.47
CA ARG A 128 49.89 -10.35 -13.73
C ARG A 128 49.31 -9.54 -14.90
N GLN A 129 50.20 -9.31 -15.86
CA GLN A 129 50.09 -8.61 -17.15
C GLN A 129 48.95 -9.17 -18.03
N GLN A 130 48.08 -8.29 -18.55
CA GLN A 130 48.03 -7.73 -19.92
C GLN A 130 47.97 -8.73 -21.10
N ALA A 131 46.90 -8.59 -21.89
CA ALA A 131 46.98 -8.61 -23.35
C ALA A 131 46.03 -7.54 -23.92
N GLN A 132 46.63 -6.49 -24.49
CA GLN A 132 45.96 -5.49 -25.33
C GLN A 132 45.61 -6.11 -26.68
N VAL A 133 44.39 -5.89 -27.16
CA VAL A 133 44.10 -5.83 -28.60
C VAL A 133 43.76 -4.39 -28.90
N ARG A 134 44.70 -3.72 -29.57
CA ARG A 134 44.59 -2.37 -30.11
C ARG A 134 43.89 -2.53 -31.45
N ASP A 135 42.72 -1.91 -31.62
CA ASP A 135 42.20 -1.66 -32.95
C ASP A 135 41.90 -0.18 -33.12
N THR A 136 42.44 0.36 -34.21
CA THR A 136 42.57 1.79 -34.45
C THR A 136 41.64 2.13 -35.60
N HIS A 137 40.47 2.70 -35.31
CA HIS A 137 39.65 3.31 -36.36
C HIS A 137 39.18 4.71 -35.99
N VAL A 138 39.91 5.67 -36.58
CA VAL A 138 39.44 6.86 -37.30
C VAL A 138 38.20 7.54 -36.71
N ARG A 139 38.44 8.67 -36.03
CA ARG A 139 37.42 9.69 -35.72
C ARG A 139 36.91 10.32 -37.01
N THR A 140 35.77 9.86 -37.51
CA THR A 140 34.88 10.67 -38.34
C THR A 140 33.94 11.45 -37.44
N ARG A 141 34.13 12.78 -37.39
CA ARG A 141 33.10 13.72 -36.93
C ARG A 141 31.86 13.51 -37.81
N SER A 142 30.81 12.93 -37.23
CA SER A 142 29.48 12.93 -37.83
C SER A 142 28.56 13.75 -36.92
N ASP A 143 27.80 14.58 -37.61
CA ASP A 143 26.87 15.59 -37.14
C ASP A 143 25.72 14.93 -36.36
N ASP A 144 25.79 14.92 -35.02
CA ASP A 144 24.81 14.25 -34.15
C ASP A 144 23.59 15.15 -33.95
N SER A 145 22.79 15.24 -35.01
CA SER A 145 21.46 15.80 -34.94
C SER A 145 20.49 14.79 -34.31
N ASN A 146 20.24 15.01 -33.02
CA ASN A 146 18.95 14.79 -32.38
C ASN A 146 18.40 13.35 -32.37
N ARG A 147 19.17 12.40 -31.81
CA ARG A 147 18.58 11.16 -31.27
C ARG A 147 18.38 11.32 -29.76
N ASN A 148 17.23 11.87 -29.36
CA ASN A 148 16.79 11.80 -27.96
C ASN A 148 16.59 10.31 -27.58
N GLU A 149 17.64 9.70 -27.06
CA GLU A 149 17.62 8.34 -26.53
C GLU A 149 16.76 8.30 -25.26
N VAL A 150 16.01 7.22 -25.04
CA VAL A 150 15.17 7.10 -23.83
C VAL A 150 16.10 7.00 -22.64
N VAL A 151 16.16 8.05 -21.83
CA VAL A 151 17.18 8.22 -20.77
C VAL A 151 16.91 7.31 -19.57
N SER A 152 15.66 6.90 -19.37
CA SER A 152 15.26 6.03 -18.25
C SER A 152 14.40 4.87 -18.71
N THR A 153 14.97 3.67 -18.66
CA THR A 153 14.24 2.39 -18.81
C THR A 153 13.92 1.77 -17.45
N GLN A 154 14.12 2.49 -16.35
CA GLN A 154 13.89 1.97 -15.00
C GLN A 154 12.41 1.62 -14.85
N GLN A 155 12.10 0.33 -14.96
CA GLN A 155 10.74 -0.19 -14.89
C GLN A 155 10.19 0.06 -13.49
N MET A 156 8.98 0.62 -13.42
CA MET A 156 8.28 0.81 -12.15
C MET A 156 7.83 -0.52 -11.53
N SER A 157 7.67 -1.58 -12.35
CA SER A 157 7.47 -2.92 -11.82
C SER A 157 8.76 -3.46 -11.23
N GLN A 158 8.58 -4.19 -10.13
CA GLN A 158 9.60 -5.11 -9.66
C GLN A 158 9.32 -6.48 -10.24
N ILE A 159 10.26 -6.99 -11.01
CA ILE A 159 10.28 -8.41 -11.42
C ILE A 159 10.54 -9.24 -10.15
N VAL A 160 9.64 -10.17 -9.85
CA VAL A 160 9.69 -10.98 -8.62
C VAL A 160 9.64 -12.47 -8.93
N SER A 161 10.17 -13.33 -8.06
CA SER A 161 9.93 -14.77 -8.15
C SER A 161 8.59 -15.17 -7.52
N CYS A 162 8.10 -16.36 -7.82
CA CYS A 162 6.84 -16.87 -7.28
C CYS A 162 6.83 -17.01 -5.74
N GLU A 163 8.00 -17.12 -5.11
CA GLU A 163 8.17 -17.27 -3.67
C GLU A 163 8.13 -15.95 -2.92
N VAL A 164 8.30 -14.84 -3.64
CA VAL A 164 8.40 -13.51 -3.07
C VAL A 164 7.12 -13.14 -2.33
N ARG A 165 7.29 -12.79 -1.06
CA ARG A 165 6.20 -12.34 -0.18
C ARG A 165 6.17 -10.82 -0.16
N LEU A 166 4.99 -10.26 0.07
CA LEU A 166 4.85 -8.81 0.13
C LEU A 166 5.64 -8.17 1.29
N ARG A 167 5.84 -8.90 2.40
CA ARG A 167 6.69 -8.43 3.52
C ARG A 167 8.16 -8.29 3.11
N ASP A 168 8.62 -9.14 2.21
CA ASP A 168 10.03 -9.23 1.82
C ASP A 168 10.37 -8.13 0.81
N GLN A 169 9.35 -7.60 0.10
CA GLN A 169 9.50 -6.50 -0.83
C GLN A 169 9.11 -5.14 -0.27
N CYS A 170 9.74 -4.12 -0.89
CA CYS A 170 9.72 -2.69 -0.63
C CYS A 170 8.70 -2.18 0.42
N LYS A 171 9.22 -1.50 1.46
CA LYS A 171 8.50 -1.05 2.66
C LYS A 171 7.82 0.33 2.52
N GLY A 172 7.45 0.74 1.31
CA GLY A 172 6.87 2.06 1.02
C GLY A 172 5.67 2.01 0.05
N THR A 173 5.03 3.16 -0.17
CA THR A 173 3.89 3.32 -1.11
C THR A 173 4.31 3.37 -2.58
N THR A 174 5.60 3.51 -2.87
CA THR A 174 6.15 3.69 -4.22
C THR A 174 6.38 2.38 -4.97
N CYS A 175 6.06 1.23 -4.36
CA CYS A 175 6.47 -0.08 -4.84
C CYS A 175 5.28 -1.05 -4.88
N ASN A 176 4.20 -0.64 -5.55
CA ASN A 176 2.96 -1.39 -5.52
C ASN A 176 2.74 -2.25 -6.77
N ARG A 177 3.53 -2.05 -7.83
CA ARG A 177 3.42 -2.80 -9.09
C ARG A 177 4.49 -3.88 -9.16
N TYR A 178 4.07 -5.11 -9.42
CA TYR A 178 4.93 -6.27 -9.52
C TYR A 178 4.69 -7.00 -10.85
N GLU A 179 5.76 -7.57 -11.40
CA GLU A 179 5.71 -8.42 -12.57
C GLU A 179 6.03 -9.86 -12.16
N CYS A 180 5.01 -10.72 -12.28
CA CYS A 180 5.08 -12.12 -11.92
C CYS A 180 5.45 -12.97 -13.14
N PRO A 181 6.38 -13.94 -13.00
CA PRO A 181 6.72 -14.88 -14.04
C PRO A 181 5.61 -15.92 -14.20
N ALA A 182 5.67 -16.66 -15.31
CA ALA A 182 4.83 -17.82 -15.52
C ALA A 182 5.18 -18.97 -14.55
N GLY A 183 4.27 -19.93 -14.37
CA GLY A 183 4.50 -21.15 -13.59
C GLY A 183 4.35 -20.98 -12.07
N CYS A 184 3.77 -19.88 -11.59
CA CYS A 184 3.63 -19.66 -10.15
C CYS A 184 2.55 -20.52 -9.48
N LEU A 185 1.68 -21.19 -10.24
CA LEU A 185 0.65 -22.08 -9.68
C LEU A 185 1.28 -23.26 -8.91
N ASP A 186 2.38 -23.83 -9.44
CA ASP A 186 3.07 -24.99 -8.87
C ASP A 186 4.05 -24.63 -7.75
N SER A 187 4.30 -23.33 -7.51
CA SER A 187 5.20 -22.90 -6.45
C SER A 187 4.65 -23.31 -5.07
N LYS A 188 5.56 -23.74 -4.18
CA LYS A 188 5.21 -24.16 -2.80
C LYS A 188 4.96 -22.97 -1.85
N ALA A 189 5.06 -21.74 -2.33
CA ALA A 189 4.97 -20.54 -1.50
C ALA A 189 3.57 -20.34 -0.89
N LYS A 190 3.45 -20.26 0.43
CA LYS A 190 2.13 -20.18 1.09
C LYS A 190 1.33 -18.93 0.70
N VAL A 191 0.00 -19.07 0.68
CA VAL A 191 -0.97 -17.97 0.60
C VAL A 191 -1.94 -18.08 1.75
N ILE A 192 -2.11 -17.00 2.52
CA ILE A 192 -2.93 -16.97 3.74
C ILE A 192 -4.04 -15.94 3.54
N GLY A 193 -5.28 -16.39 3.65
CA GLY A 193 -6.47 -15.55 3.48
C GLY A 193 -7.12 -15.61 2.10
N SER A 194 -8.21 -14.86 1.98
CA SER A 194 -9.06 -14.78 0.79
C SER A 194 -9.57 -13.36 0.69
N VAL A 195 -9.51 -12.76 -0.50
CA VAL A 195 -9.73 -11.32 -0.76
C VAL A 195 -8.68 -10.43 -0.10
N HIS A 196 -8.51 -10.56 1.21
CA HIS A 196 -7.44 -9.97 1.99
C HIS A 196 -6.40 -11.05 2.28
N TYR A 197 -5.17 -10.82 1.87
CA TYR A 197 -4.06 -11.75 2.06
C TYR A 197 -3.12 -11.26 3.14
N GLU A 198 -2.57 -12.15 3.97
CA GLU A 198 -1.56 -11.76 4.95
C GLU A 198 -0.27 -11.35 4.23
N MET A 199 0.44 -10.32 4.73
CA MET A 199 1.73 -9.86 4.21
C MET A 199 2.81 -10.95 4.01
N GLN A 200 2.69 -12.10 4.68
CA GLN A 200 3.58 -13.25 4.51
C GLN A 200 3.22 -14.17 3.33
N SER A 201 2.17 -13.83 2.58
CA SER A 201 1.72 -14.58 1.40
C SER A 201 2.54 -14.22 0.17
N SER A 202 2.73 -15.19 -0.73
CA SER A 202 3.26 -14.93 -2.07
C SER A 202 2.38 -13.96 -2.84
N ILE A 203 2.98 -12.97 -3.49
CA ILE A 203 2.26 -11.95 -4.29
C ILE A 203 1.62 -12.62 -5.51
N CYS A 204 2.41 -13.37 -6.28
CA CYS A 204 1.97 -13.97 -7.53
C CYS A 204 0.91 -15.06 -7.31
N ARG A 205 1.10 -15.92 -6.30
CA ARG A 205 0.08 -16.94 -5.97
C ARG A 205 -1.20 -16.33 -5.43
N ALA A 206 -1.12 -15.24 -4.65
CA ALA A 206 -2.31 -14.52 -4.21
C ALA A 206 -3.06 -13.87 -5.39
N ALA A 207 -2.35 -13.37 -6.39
CA ALA A 207 -2.92 -12.81 -7.61
C ALA A 207 -3.62 -13.86 -8.47
N ILE A 208 -3.02 -15.05 -8.63
CA ILE A 208 -3.67 -16.21 -9.28
C ILE A 208 -4.91 -16.63 -8.50
N HIS A 209 -4.80 -16.79 -7.18
CA HIS A 209 -5.94 -17.15 -6.33
C HIS A 209 -7.10 -16.16 -6.45
N TYR A 210 -6.83 -14.86 -6.55
CA TYR A 210 -7.86 -13.85 -6.74
C TYR A 210 -8.43 -13.83 -8.17
N GLY A 211 -7.65 -14.30 -9.16
CA GLY A 211 -8.04 -14.35 -10.58
C GLY A 211 -7.64 -13.09 -11.36
N ILE A 212 -6.56 -12.43 -10.96
CA ILE A 212 -6.06 -11.22 -11.62
C ILE A 212 -5.15 -11.57 -12.79
N ILE A 213 -4.29 -12.55 -12.56
CA ILE A 213 -3.40 -13.18 -13.52
C ILE A 213 -3.68 -14.68 -13.54
N ASP A 214 -3.30 -15.32 -14.64
CA ASP A 214 -3.28 -16.77 -14.79
C ASP A 214 -1.86 -17.31 -14.53
N ASN A 215 -1.59 -18.56 -14.91
CA ASN A 215 -0.28 -19.17 -14.76
C ASN A 215 0.75 -18.70 -15.81
N GLU A 216 0.37 -17.87 -16.78
CA GLU A 216 1.30 -17.22 -17.71
C GLU A 216 2.00 -16.01 -17.05
N GLY A 217 1.50 -15.57 -15.90
CA GLY A 217 2.06 -14.47 -15.12
C GLY A 217 1.51 -13.11 -15.54
N GLY A 218 2.34 -12.07 -15.39
CA GLY A 218 1.99 -10.70 -15.76
C GLY A 218 1.96 -9.72 -14.59
N TRP A 219 1.22 -8.63 -14.77
CA TRP A 219 1.33 -7.43 -13.95
C TRP A 219 0.26 -7.40 -12.85
N VAL A 220 0.69 -7.14 -11.62
CA VAL A 220 -0.16 -7.10 -10.45
C VAL A 220 0.10 -5.84 -9.66
N ASP A 221 -0.96 -5.09 -9.36
CA ASP A 221 -0.90 -4.01 -8.40
C ASP A 221 -1.32 -4.50 -7.01
N VAL A 222 -0.64 -4.00 -5.98
CA VAL A 222 -0.82 -4.42 -4.60
C VAL A 222 -1.14 -3.22 -3.73
N THR A 223 -2.22 -3.31 -2.95
CA THR A 223 -2.55 -2.31 -1.93
C THR A 223 -2.30 -2.91 -0.56
N ARG A 224 -1.37 -2.35 0.20
CA ARG A 224 -1.23 -2.67 1.62
C ARG A 224 -2.49 -2.24 2.36
N GLN A 225 -3.09 -3.19 3.04
CA GLN A 225 -4.26 -2.99 3.88
C GLN A 225 -3.81 -2.98 5.34
N GLY A 226 -4.62 -2.35 6.20
CA GLY A 226 -4.37 -2.36 7.63
C GLY A 226 -4.41 -3.77 8.24
N ARG A 227 -4.38 -3.81 9.56
CA ARG A 227 -4.51 -5.06 10.32
C ARG A 227 -5.90 -5.66 10.11
N LYS A 228 -5.97 -6.95 9.83
CA LYS A 228 -7.20 -7.76 9.88
C LYS A 228 -7.14 -8.67 11.09
N HIS A 229 -8.29 -9.01 11.66
CA HIS A 229 -8.36 -9.85 12.86
C HIS A 229 -8.19 -11.34 12.55
N TYR A 230 -8.68 -11.77 11.40
CA TYR A 230 -8.59 -13.15 10.93
C TYR A 230 -8.56 -13.19 9.39
N PHE A 231 -8.19 -14.36 8.86
CA PHE A 231 -8.06 -14.65 7.44
C PHE A 231 -8.80 -15.95 7.13
N ILE A 232 -9.76 -15.88 6.21
CA ILE A 232 -10.58 -17.03 5.81
C ILE A 232 -9.84 -17.82 4.73
N LYS A 233 -9.83 -19.15 4.83
CA LYS A 233 -9.32 -20.04 3.78
C LYS A 233 -10.31 -20.20 2.64
N SER A 234 -9.84 -20.30 1.40
CA SER A 234 -10.62 -20.74 0.25
C SER A 234 -9.76 -21.47 -0.77
N ASN A 235 -10.40 -22.10 -1.74
CA ASN A 235 -9.74 -22.65 -2.92
C ASN A 235 -10.32 -21.95 -4.15
N ARG A 236 -9.48 -21.26 -4.91
CA ARG A 236 -9.86 -20.56 -6.14
C ARG A 236 -8.72 -20.63 -7.15
N ASN A 237 -9.05 -20.79 -8.43
CA ASN A 237 -8.09 -20.80 -9.54
C ASN A 237 -6.89 -21.74 -9.30
N GLY A 238 -7.15 -22.94 -8.75
CA GLY A 238 -6.11 -23.93 -8.47
C GLY A 238 -5.21 -23.63 -7.26
N VAL A 239 -5.44 -22.54 -6.52
CA VAL A 239 -4.67 -22.18 -5.33
C VAL A 239 -5.51 -22.40 -4.07
N GLN A 240 -5.07 -23.32 -3.21
CA GLN A 240 -5.64 -23.48 -1.87
C GLN A 240 -4.94 -22.54 -0.88
N THR A 241 -5.71 -21.69 -0.20
CA THR A 241 -5.18 -20.78 0.82
C THR A 241 -5.36 -21.33 2.23
N ILE A 242 -4.56 -20.79 3.16
CA ILE A 242 -4.54 -21.14 4.57
C ILE A 242 -5.36 -20.12 5.37
N GLY A 243 -6.11 -20.61 6.35
CA GLY A 243 -6.88 -19.77 7.28
C GLY A 243 -6.02 -19.42 8.50
N LYS A 244 -6.22 -18.22 9.05
CA LYS A 244 -5.49 -17.75 10.24
C LYS A 244 -6.41 -16.98 11.16
N TYR A 245 -6.55 -17.43 12.40
CA TYR A 245 -7.40 -16.81 13.43
C TYR A 245 -6.64 -15.85 14.35
N HIS A 246 -5.62 -15.19 13.81
CA HIS A 246 -4.81 -14.21 14.52
C HIS A 246 -4.63 -12.95 13.69
N SER A 247 -4.56 -11.83 14.39
CA SER A 247 -4.46 -10.53 13.75
C SER A 247 -3.10 -10.34 13.08
N ALA A 248 -3.11 -9.95 11.81
CA ALA A 248 -1.91 -9.61 11.04
C ALA A 248 -2.21 -8.50 10.02
N ASN A 249 -1.14 -7.86 9.53
CA ASN A 249 -1.25 -6.92 8.41
C ASN A 249 -1.68 -7.66 7.15
N SER A 250 -2.48 -6.99 6.33
CA SER A 250 -3.05 -7.58 5.13
C SER A 250 -2.71 -6.78 3.88
N PHE A 251 -3.01 -7.34 2.72
CA PHE A 251 -2.98 -6.64 1.45
C PHE A 251 -4.06 -7.18 0.52
N THR A 252 -4.40 -6.36 -0.47
CA THR A 252 -5.26 -6.73 -1.59
C THR A 252 -4.47 -6.62 -2.88
N VAL A 253 -4.90 -7.34 -3.90
CA VAL A 253 -4.31 -7.35 -5.23
C VAL A 253 -5.33 -6.79 -6.22
N SER A 254 -4.87 -6.10 -7.27
CA SER A 254 -5.69 -5.53 -8.34
C SER A 254 -5.03 -5.73 -9.72
N LYS A 255 -5.86 -5.84 -10.76
CA LYS A 255 -5.40 -5.97 -12.14
C LYS A 255 -4.83 -4.66 -12.65
N VAL A 256 -3.66 -4.74 -13.28
CA VAL A 256 -3.12 -3.60 -14.04
C VAL A 256 -3.87 -3.50 -15.36
N THR A 257 -4.64 -2.44 -15.51
CA THR A 257 -5.34 -2.13 -16.76
C THR A 257 -4.46 -1.25 -17.64
N VAL A 258 -4.67 -1.31 -18.95
CA VAL A 258 -4.00 -0.46 -19.92
C VAL A 258 -5.04 0.52 -20.48
N GLN A 259 -4.71 1.80 -20.51
CA GLN A 259 -5.60 2.84 -21.04
C GLN A 259 -4.88 3.72 -22.05
N ALA A 260 -5.43 3.82 -23.26
CA ALA A 260 -4.99 4.80 -24.24
C ALA A 260 -5.53 6.18 -23.87
N VAL A 261 -4.68 7.18 -23.92
CA VAL A 261 -5.01 8.56 -23.51
C VAL A 261 -4.73 9.55 -24.64
N THR A 262 -5.12 10.80 -24.43
CA THR A 262 -4.75 11.90 -25.33
C THR A 262 -3.55 12.66 -24.76
N CYS A 263 -2.93 13.52 -25.57
CA CYS A 263 -1.83 14.36 -25.10
C CYS A 263 -2.23 15.38 -24.02
N GLU A 264 -3.53 15.60 -23.78
CA GLU A 264 -4.05 16.53 -22.78
C GLU A 264 -4.43 15.84 -21.48
N THR A 265 -4.52 14.51 -21.46
CA THR A 265 -4.94 13.75 -20.29
C THR A 265 -3.95 13.93 -19.13
N THR A 266 -4.50 14.31 -17.98
CA THR A 266 -3.74 14.54 -16.73
C THR A 266 -3.98 13.44 -15.71
N VAL A 267 -3.12 13.38 -14.69
CA VAL A 267 -3.26 12.39 -13.60
C VAL A 267 -4.51 12.69 -12.76
N GLU A 268 -4.83 13.96 -12.54
CA GLU A 268 -6.03 14.39 -11.83
C GLU A 268 -7.31 13.79 -12.44
N GLN A 269 -7.40 13.73 -13.77
CA GLN A 269 -8.56 13.17 -14.47
C GLN A 269 -8.56 11.64 -14.51
N LEU A 270 -7.38 11.04 -14.72
CA LEU A 270 -7.24 9.61 -14.98
C LEU A 270 -7.30 8.77 -13.70
N CYS A 271 -6.58 9.20 -12.67
CA CYS A 271 -6.41 8.45 -11.42
C CYS A 271 -6.11 9.43 -10.27
N PRO A 272 -7.14 10.13 -9.75
CA PRO A 272 -7.00 11.01 -8.60
C PRO A 272 -6.31 10.32 -7.43
N PHE A 273 -5.40 11.02 -6.76
CA PHE A 273 -4.68 10.45 -5.63
C PHE A 273 -5.54 10.42 -4.36
N HIS A 274 -5.73 9.22 -3.85
CA HIS A 274 -6.34 8.91 -2.56
C HIS A 274 -5.37 8.11 -1.69
N LYS A 275 -5.32 8.46 -0.40
CA LYS A 275 -4.57 7.69 0.61
C LYS A 275 -5.23 6.32 0.83
N PRO A 276 -4.48 5.25 1.12
CA PRO A 276 -3.02 5.23 1.33
C PRO A 276 -2.18 5.12 0.04
N ALA A 277 -2.80 4.75 -1.08
CA ALA A 277 -2.19 4.71 -2.41
C ALA A 277 -3.28 4.68 -3.47
N SER A 278 -2.96 5.15 -4.68
CA SER A 278 -3.81 5.03 -5.86
C SER A 278 -3.06 4.31 -6.97
N HIS A 279 -3.75 3.39 -7.64
CA HIS A 279 -3.19 2.65 -8.76
C HIS A 279 -3.66 3.29 -10.06
N CYS A 280 -2.73 3.84 -10.83
CA CYS A 280 -3.03 4.33 -12.16
C CYS A 280 -2.96 3.18 -13.18
N PRO A 281 -3.83 3.19 -14.20
CA PRO A 281 -3.65 2.28 -15.33
C PRO A 281 -2.30 2.54 -16.00
N ARG A 282 -1.76 1.54 -16.68
CA ARG A 282 -0.63 1.73 -17.58
C ARG A 282 -1.12 2.53 -18.78
N VAL A 283 -0.50 3.68 -19.01
CA VAL A 283 -0.95 4.65 -19.99
C VAL A 283 -0.29 4.37 -21.33
N TYR A 284 -1.07 4.35 -22.41
CA TYR A 284 -0.53 4.36 -23.76
C TYR A 284 -0.64 5.77 -24.34
N CYS A 285 0.52 6.39 -24.54
CA CYS A 285 0.64 7.74 -25.08
C CYS A 285 0.67 7.71 -26.62
N PRO A 286 -0.10 8.59 -27.28
CA PRO A 286 -0.07 8.72 -28.74
C PRO A 286 1.20 9.44 -29.20
N ARG A 287 1.40 9.45 -30.53
CA ARG A 287 2.49 10.17 -31.18
C ARG A 287 2.26 11.69 -31.12
N ASN A 288 3.35 12.44 -31.23
CA ASN A 288 3.38 13.89 -31.44
C ASN A 288 2.82 14.74 -30.29
N CYS A 289 2.97 14.29 -29.04
CA CYS A 289 2.54 15.07 -27.89
C CYS A 289 3.43 16.30 -27.59
N MET A 290 4.65 16.40 -28.12
CA MET A 290 5.46 17.62 -28.00
C MET A 290 4.78 18.82 -28.68
N GLN A 291 4.08 18.59 -29.79
CA GLN A 291 3.41 19.62 -30.59
C GLN A 291 2.05 20.03 -30.00
N ALA A 292 1.56 19.33 -28.97
CA ALA A 292 0.29 19.68 -28.34
C ALA A 292 0.38 21.06 -27.67
N ASN A 293 -0.73 21.80 -27.71
CA ASN A 293 -0.78 23.18 -27.24
C ASN A 293 -0.39 23.25 -25.74
N PRO A 294 0.64 24.02 -25.37
CA PRO A 294 1.07 24.16 -23.99
C PRO A 294 -0.03 24.62 -23.04
N HIS A 295 -1.02 25.40 -23.51
CA HIS A 295 -2.11 25.89 -22.66
C HIS A 295 -2.98 24.76 -22.08
N TYR A 296 -3.23 23.69 -22.84
CA TYR A 296 -4.06 22.56 -22.41
C TYR A 296 -3.22 21.38 -21.91
N ALA A 297 -2.02 21.20 -22.42
CA ALA A 297 -1.15 20.08 -22.09
C ALA A 297 0.04 20.48 -21.20
N ARG A 298 -0.14 21.38 -20.23
CA ARG A 298 0.97 21.92 -19.42
C ARG A 298 1.85 20.85 -18.77
N VAL A 299 3.10 21.19 -18.47
CA VAL A 299 4.02 20.35 -17.69
C VAL A 299 4.53 21.19 -16.53
N ILE A 300 4.25 20.78 -15.30
CA ILE A 300 4.60 21.53 -14.08
C ILE A 300 5.46 20.62 -13.22
N GLY A 301 6.70 21.05 -12.97
CA GLY A 301 7.69 20.34 -12.17
C GLY A 301 8.69 19.49 -12.95
N SER A 302 9.58 18.86 -12.20
CA SER A 302 10.70 18.05 -12.71
C SER A 302 10.98 16.92 -11.74
N ARG A 303 11.17 15.70 -12.25
CA ARG A 303 11.19 14.41 -11.51
C ARG A 303 9.88 14.05 -10.81
N VAL A 304 9.29 15.00 -10.10
CA VAL A 304 7.92 14.93 -9.57
C VAL A 304 7.11 16.02 -10.26
N TYR A 305 6.01 15.60 -10.88
CA TYR A 305 5.13 16.47 -11.65
C TYR A 305 3.85 16.75 -10.87
N SER A 306 3.23 17.91 -11.10
CA SER A 306 1.86 18.13 -10.62
C SER A 306 0.90 17.19 -11.34
N ASP A 307 -0.12 16.77 -10.61
CA ASP A 307 -1.32 16.08 -11.08
C ASP A 307 -2.05 16.78 -12.23
N LEU A 308 -1.87 18.09 -12.38
CA LEU A 308 -2.37 18.92 -13.49
C LEU A 308 -1.53 18.82 -14.77
N SER A 309 -0.37 18.17 -14.72
CA SER A 309 0.49 18.03 -15.90
C SER A 309 -0.06 16.98 -16.86
N SER A 310 0.09 17.22 -18.16
CA SER A 310 -0.14 16.21 -19.18
C SER A 310 0.78 15.01 -18.95
N ILE A 311 0.20 13.80 -18.87
CA ILE A 311 0.95 12.57 -18.62
C ILE A 311 1.98 12.34 -19.72
N CYS A 312 1.56 12.47 -20.99
CA CYS A 312 2.42 12.15 -22.12
C CYS A 312 3.51 13.20 -22.35
N ARG A 313 3.21 14.50 -22.19
CA ARG A 313 4.24 15.55 -22.28
C ARG A 313 5.21 15.49 -21.10
N ALA A 314 4.73 15.22 -19.88
CA ALA A 314 5.60 15.01 -18.74
C ALA A 314 6.51 13.79 -18.92
N ALA A 315 6.01 12.71 -19.54
CA ALA A 315 6.80 11.52 -19.83
C ALA A 315 7.89 11.77 -20.89
N VAL A 316 7.59 12.60 -21.91
CA VAL A 316 8.62 13.06 -22.86
C VAL A 316 9.63 13.98 -22.17
N HIS A 317 9.17 14.95 -21.38
CA HIS A 317 10.04 15.83 -20.59
C HIS A 317 10.99 15.01 -19.70
N ALA A 318 10.47 13.99 -19.00
CA ALA A 318 11.26 13.07 -18.17
C ALA A 318 12.20 12.14 -18.96
N GLY A 319 12.05 12.06 -20.29
CA GLY A 319 12.83 11.16 -21.14
C GLY A 319 12.44 9.68 -21.02
N VAL A 320 11.23 9.39 -20.53
CA VAL A 320 10.70 8.02 -20.37
C VAL A 320 10.15 7.49 -21.70
N VAL A 321 9.57 8.37 -22.52
CA VAL A 321 9.10 8.05 -23.87
C VAL A 321 9.56 9.10 -24.87
N ARG A 322 9.71 8.70 -26.13
CA ARG A 322 9.99 9.62 -27.24
C ARG A 322 8.68 10.25 -27.74
N ASN A 323 8.79 11.25 -28.61
CA ASN A 323 7.63 11.86 -29.27
C ASN A 323 6.85 10.88 -30.19
N ASN A 324 7.35 9.65 -30.38
CA ASN A 324 6.64 8.59 -31.10
C ASN A 324 5.59 7.86 -30.24
N GLY A 325 5.39 8.29 -29.00
CA GLY A 325 4.45 7.63 -28.07
C GLY A 325 5.01 6.33 -27.51
N GLY A 326 4.17 5.64 -26.74
CA GLY A 326 4.56 4.40 -26.05
C GLY A 326 3.84 4.21 -24.71
N TYR A 327 4.23 3.16 -24.00
CA TYR A 327 3.69 2.85 -22.69
C TYR A 327 4.41 3.64 -21.59
N VAL A 328 3.63 4.24 -20.70
CA VAL A 328 4.09 5.00 -19.54
C VAL A 328 3.40 4.45 -18.31
N ASP A 329 4.18 4.21 -17.27
CA ASP A 329 3.65 3.94 -15.94
C ASP A 329 3.66 5.22 -15.11
N VAL A 330 2.57 5.49 -14.41
CA VAL A 330 2.40 6.68 -13.56
C VAL A 330 2.39 6.23 -12.12
N MET A 331 3.21 6.86 -11.28
CA MET A 331 3.26 6.63 -9.84
C MET A 331 2.69 7.85 -9.10
N PRO A 332 1.43 7.78 -8.62
CA PRO A 332 0.88 8.83 -7.76
C PRO A 332 1.65 8.94 -6.46
N VAL A 333 2.01 10.17 -6.09
CA VAL A 333 2.67 10.51 -4.83
C VAL A 333 1.94 11.69 -4.18
N ASP A 334 2.16 11.89 -2.89
CA ASP A 334 1.62 13.06 -2.20
C ASP A 334 2.03 14.38 -2.90
N LYS A 335 1.09 15.32 -2.95
CA LYS A 335 1.29 16.63 -3.56
C LYS A 335 2.44 17.38 -2.88
N ARG A 336 3.27 18.04 -3.69
CA ARG A 336 4.37 18.88 -3.18
C ARG A 336 3.91 20.33 -3.05
N LYS A 337 4.45 21.04 -2.05
CA LYS A 337 4.21 22.47 -1.86
C LYS A 337 4.87 23.33 -2.94
N MET A 338 5.96 22.85 -3.52
CA MET A 338 6.73 23.55 -4.55
C MET A 338 7.22 22.55 -5.59
N TYR A 339 7.19 22.94 -6.86
CA TYR A 339 7.80 22.20 -7.95
C TYR A 339 9.03 22.94 -8.47
N THR A 340 9.88 22.24 -9.21
CA THR A 340 11.10 22.78 -9.81
C THR A 340 10.94 22.77 -11.32
N ALA A 341 11.05 23.95 -11.94
CA ALA A 341 11.04 24.11 -13.39
C ALA A 341 12.36 23.62 -14.01
N SER A 342 12.28 23.01 -15.19
CA SER A 342 13.46 22.61 -15.98
C SER A 342 13.14 22.57 -17.48
N PHE A 343 14.17 22.64 -18.32
CA PHE A 343 14.05 22.38 -19.74
C PHE A 343 14.71 21.04 -20.06
N GLN A 344 13.91 20.05 -20.48
CA GLN A 344 14.38 18.70 -20.79
C GLN A 344 13.64 18.15 -22.01
N ASN A 345 14.36 17.44 -22.88
CA ASN A 345 13.82 16.76 -24.06
C ASN A 345 12.92 17.66 -24.94
N GLY A 346 13.28 18.93 -25.08
CA GLY A 346 12.55 19.90 -25.90
C GLY A 346 11.26 20.45 -25.27
N ILE A 347 11.00 20.17 -23.99
CA ILE A 347 9.84 20.67 -23.24
C ILE A 347 10.34 21.52 -22.07
N PHE A 348 9.74 22.69 -21.88
CA PHE A 348 9.92 23.51 -20.68
C PHE A 348 8.84 23.16 -19.66
N SER A 349 9.25 22.85 -18.43
CA SER A 349 8.32 22.68 -17.31
C SER A 349 8.21 23.94 -16.45
N GLU A 350 6.99 24.23 -16.02
CA GLU A 350 6.64 25.33 -15.14
C GLU A 350 6.94 24.99 -13.66
N ARG A 351 6.92 26.01 -12.79
CA ARG A 351 7.20 25.89 -11.35
C ARG A 351 5.93 25.71 -10.51
#